data_AF-A0A813X1H7-F1
#
_entry.id   AF-A0A813X1H7-F1
#
_cell.length_a   1.000
_cell.length_b   1.000
_cell.length_c   1.000
_cell.angle_alpha   90.00
_cell.angle_beta   90.00
_cell.angle_gamma   90.00
#
_symmetry.space_group_name_H-M   'P 1'
#
loop_
_entity.id
_entity.type
_entity.pdbx_description
1 polymer ?
#
loop_
_entity_poly.entity_id
_entity_poly.type
_entity_poly.pdbx_seq_one_letter_code
_entity_poly.pdbx_strand_id
1 'polypeptide(L)'
;MFSKIFLIVLCAVSTILCEQEPVQRCARAASSCILAPESTEGPYYWNSTIRRDITEGKGGIRFRLAITVLDTTTCKPLSKALVDLWHCDAEGMYSHFIAASLGQFDGASDNSTFFRGQQVTDNQGVAYFDTIYPGWYRGRATHMHVKVHVGSALTTVGGAVYAKGGHVSFTGQIYFDDTLTDQVAKLSPYTSHTIRRTRNDEDGIFRGAKGSTTIVPVQFLTSNNFGGGVKGAITLGVNPSAVSTESGRPGGPGGPGGPGGAGGAGGPGGPGGPGGPRPPRPTTPAPGR
;
A
#
# COMPACT_ATOMS: atom_id res chain seq x y z
N MET A 1 -22.75 49.59 1.56
CA MET A 1 -21.53 48.81 1.27
C MET A 1 -20.87 48.37 2.57
N PHE A 2 -21.37 47.34 3.25
CA PHE A 2 -20.72 46.75 4.44
C PHE A 2 -21.25 45.32 4.61
N SER A 3 -20.76 44.36 3.80
CA SER A 3 -20.98 42.92 4.07
C SER A 3 -20.10 42.04 3.16
N LYS A 4 -18.77 42.17 3.25
CA LYS A 4 -17.83 41.18 2.66
C LYS A 4 -16.52 40.98 3.45
N ILE A 5 -16.34 41.66 4.60
CA ILE A 5 -15.04 41.64 5.32
C ILE A 5 -15.03 40.65 6.50
N PHE A 6 -16.17 40.10 6.93
CA PHE A 6 -16.22 39.24 8.11
C PHE A 6 -15.84 37.77 7.88
N LEU A 7 -15.74 37.31 6.62
CA LEU A 7 -15.47 35.90 6.31
C LEU A 7 -13.98 35.57 6.12
N ILE A 8 -13.12 36.57 5.95
CA ILE A 8 -11.68 36.36 5.74
C ILE A 8 -10.93 36.31 7.08
N VAL A 9 -11.49 36.90 8.14
CA VAL A 9 -10.84 36.95 9.46
C VAL A 9 -10.96 35.63 10.24
N LEU A 10 -12.01 34.82 10.02
CA LEU A 10 -12.09 33.50 10.66
C LEU A 10 -11.13 32.45 10.06
N CYS A 11 -10.70 32.61 8.80
CA CYS A 11 -9.76 31.68 8.17
C CYS A 11 -8.30 31.98 8.59
N ALA A 12 -7.98 33.27 8.81
CA ALA A 12 -6.62 33.71 9.13
C ALA A 12 -6.22 33.53 10.61
N VAL A 13 -7.18 33.35 11.53
CA VAL A 13 -6.86 33.05 12.94
C VAL A 13 -6.61 31.55 13.16
N SER A 14 -7.00 30.69 12.22
CA SER A 14 -6.78 29.24 12.33
C SER A 14 -5.37 28.79 11.91
N THR A 15 -4.54 29.71 11.40
CA THR A 15 -3.15 29.43 10.99
C THR A 15 -2.09 29.98 11.95
N ILE A 16 -2.46 30.66 13.05
CA ILE A 16 -1.49 31.34 13.95
C ILE A 16 -1.47 30.74 15.38
N LEU A 17 -1.93 29.50 15.57
CA LEU A 17 -1.90 28.83 16.89
C LEU A 17 -1.32 27.41 16.84
N CYS A 18 -0.33 27.17 15.98
CA CYS A 18 0.43 25.91 15.99
C CYS A 18 1.93 26.17 16.18
N GLU A 19 2.29 27.03 17.12
CA GLU A 19 3.72 27.37 17.30
C GLU A 19 4.22 27.42 18.74
N GLN A 20 3.42 27.08 19.77
CA GLN A 20 3.91 27.04 21.16
C GLN A 20 3.23 25.93 21.99
N GLU A 21 3.98 24.83 22.25
CA GLU A 21 3.78 23.79 23.31
C GLU A 21 2.66 22.71 23.16
N PRO A 22 2.80 21.54 23.82
CA PRO A 22 3.33 20.27 23.31
C PRO A 22 2.25 19.28 22.81
N VAL A 23 2.66 18.42 21.88
CA VAL A 23 2.07 17.14 21.42
C VAL A 23 0.70 16.77 22.01
N GLN A 24 -0.43 17.29 21.50
CA GLN A 24 -1.72 16.59 21.64
C GLN A 24 -2.85 17.00 20.69
N ARG A 25 -2.72 18.01 19.80
CA ARG A 25 -3.84 18.36 18.90
C ARG A 25 -3.39 18.84 17.52
N CYS A 26 -2.92 17.90 16.70
CA CYS A 26 -2.89 18.08 15.26
C CYS A 26 -3.37 16.79 14.58
N ALA A 27 -4.62 16.41 14.88
CA ALA A 27 -5.34 15.34 14.19
C ALA A 27 -6.85 15.63 14.26
N ARG A 28 -7.24 16.79 13.74
CA ARG A 28 -8.62 17.03 13.29
C ARG A 28 -8.59 17.73 11.94
N ALA A 29 -7.72 17.24 11.04
CA ALA A 29 -8.11 17.24 9.64
C ALA A 29 -9.44 16.49 9.60
N ALA A 30 -10.47 17.05 8.98
CA ALA A 30 -11.72 16.35 8.75
C ALA A 30 -11.37 15.08 7.97
N SER A 31 -11.20 13.97 8.69
CA SER A 31 -11.01 12.66 8.12
C SER A 31 -12.28 12.38 7.35
N SER A 32 -12.21 12.49 6.03
CA SER A 32 -13.34 12.16 5.17
C SER A 32 -13.68 10.70 5.48
N CYS A 33 -14.78 10.48 6.20
CA CYS A 33 -15.38 9.18 6.44
C CYS A 33 -15.99 8.71 5.11
N ILE A 34 -15.12 8.51 4.13
CA ILE A 34 -15.44 8.12 2.77
C ILE A 34 -14.67 6.82 2.54
N LEU A 35 -15.31 5.90 1.84
CA LEU A 35 -14.71 4.64 1.47
C LEU A 35 -13.44 4.91 0.65
N ALA A 36 -12.30 4.41 1.15
CA ALA A 36 -11.05 4.40 0.40
C ALA A 36 -11.24 3.55 -0.86
N PRO A 37 -10.68 3.93 -2.01
CA PRO A 37 -10.82 3.13 -3.21
C PRO A 37 -10.04 1.82 -3.10
N GLU A 38 -10.65 0.71 -3.49
CA GLU A 38 -9.93 -0.55 -3.62
C GLU A 38 -9.01 -0.53 -4.83
N SER A 39 -7.90 -1.25 -4.73
CA SER A 39 -7.03 -1.53 -5.86
C SER A 39 -6.50 -2.95 -5.78
N THR A 40 -5.93 -3.44 -6.87
CA THR A 40 -5.38 -4.80 -6.94
C THR A 40 -4.40 -5.13 -5.80
N GLU A 41 -4.54 -6.35 -5.28
CA GLU A 41 -3.55 -6.99 -4.41
C GLU A 41 -2.18 -7.13 -5.10
N GLY A 42 -2.17 -7.30 -6.41
CA GLY A 42 -0.96 -7.61 -7.17
C GLY A 42 -0.43 -9.03 -6.89
N PRO A 43 0.64 -9.44 -7.59
CA PRO A 43 1.11 -10.82 -7.58
C PRO A 43 2.02 -11.15 -6.39
N TYR A 44 2.39 -10.17 -5.57
CA TYR A 44 3.45 -10.30 -4.54
C TYR A 44 2.92 -10.31 -3.11
N TYR A 45 1.65 -10.64 -2.89
CA TYR A 45 1.11 -10.78 -1.55
C TYR A 45 1.60 -12.08 -0.90
N TRP A 46 1.99 -11.99 0.37
CA TRP A 46 2.33 -13.12 1.21
C TRP A 46 1.95 -12.80 2.65
N ASN A 47 1.50 -13.81 3.40
CA ASN A 47 1.10 -13.60 4.78
C ASN A 47 2.30 -13.26 5.66
N SER A 48 2.16 -12.20 6.46
CA SER A 48 3.26 -11.63 7.25
C SER A 48 3.10 -11.89 8.74
N THR A 49 4.18 -11.69 9.49
CA THR A 49 4.13 -11.67 10.96
C THR A 49 3.66 -10.31 11.47
N ILE A 50 3.14 -10.30 12.70
CA ILE A 50 2.80 -9.07 13.40
C ILE A 50 4.08 -8.45 13.96
N ARG A 51 4.50 -7.33 13.37
CA ARG A 51 5.68 -6.57 13.77
C ARG A 51 5.58 -5.12 13.29
N ARG A 52 6.12 -4.20 14.08
CA ARG A 52 6.12 -2.76 13.77
C ARG A 52 7.25 -2.41 12.80
N ASP A 53 8.47 -2.82 13.14
CA ASP A 53 9.62 -2.69 12.25
C ASP A 53 9.58 -3.82 11.22
N ILE A 54 9.40 -3.44 9.96
CA ILE A 54 9.36 -4.36 8.83
C ILE A 54 10.63 -4.31 7.99
N THR A 55 11.66 -3.57 8.41
CA THR A 55 12.85 -3.29 7.58
C THR A 55 13.78 -4.49 7.40
N GLU A 56 13.89 -5.34 8.43
CA GLU A 56 14.93 -6.36 8.54
C GLU A 56 16.35 -5.81 8.33
N GLY A 57 16.57 -4.54 8.69
CA GLY A 57 17.87 -3.88 8.55
C GLY A 57 18.23 -3.46 7.12
N LYS A 58 17.34 -3.62 6.14
CA LYS A 58 17.59 -3.14 4.77
C LYS A 58 17.66 -1.62 4.71
N GLY A 59 18.57 -1.13 3.87
CA GLY A 59 18.84 0.30 3.69
C GLY A 59 17.74 1.03 2.93
N GLY A 60 17.62 2.32 3.21
CA GLY A 60 16.63 3.22 2.63
C GLY A 60 16.43 4.45 3.51
N ILE A 61 15.65 5.41 3.03
CA ILE A 61 15.24 6.56 3.85
C ILE A 61 14.20 6.05 4.85
N ARG A 62 14.51 6.14 6.15
CA ARG A 62 13.60 5.70 7.21
C ARG A 62 12.24 6.39 7.10
N PHE A 63 11.17 5.63 7.22
CA PHE A 63 9.80 6.11 7.11
C PHE A 63 8.93 5.56 8.23
N ARG A 64 8.39 6.46 9.05
CA ARG A 64 7.38 6.13 10.07
C ARG A 64 5.99 6.36 9.51
N LEU A 65 5.23 5.29 9.31
CA LEU A 65 3.90 5.36 8.73
C LEU A 65 2.82 5.08 9.79
N ALA A 66 1.86 5.98 9.88
CA ALA A 66 0.63 5.78 10.65
C ALA A 66 -0.56 5.62 9.69
N ILE A 67 -1.28 4.50 9.81
CA ILE A 67 -2.50 4.22 9.04
C ILE A 67 -3.66 4.22 10.02
N THR A 68 -4.55 5.21 9.89
CA THR A 68 -5.81 5.25 10.66
C THR A 68 -6.90 4.57 9.86
N VAL A 69 -7.59 3.60 10.46
CA VAL A 69 -8.73 2.91 9.85
C VAL A 69 -10.01 3.44 10.48
N LEU A 70 -10.93 3.92 9.63
CA LEU A 70 -12.27 4.34 10.04
C LEU A 70 -13.31 3.38 9.49
N ASP A 71 -14.29 3.02 10.30
CA ASP A 71 -15.50 2.35 9.85
C ASP A 71 -16.41 3.38 9.16
N THR A 72 -16.69 3.19 7.87
CA THR A 72 -17.52 4.11 7.08
C THR A 72 -19.01 4.03 7.40
N THR A 73 -19.47 2.99 8.09
CA THR A 73 -20.86 2.84 8.52
C THR A 73 -21.18 3.63 9.78
N THR A 74 -20.16 3.85 10.64
CA THR A 74 -20.31 4.56 11.91
C THR A 74 -19.49 5.85 12.00
N CYS A 75 -18.55 6.05 11.08
CA CYS A 75 -17.56 7.12 11.08
C CYS A 75 -16.70 7.19 12.35
N LYS A 76 -16.48 6.04 12.98
CA LYS A 76 -15.63 5.91 14.16
C LYS A 76 -14.35 5.16 13.82
N PRO A 77 -13.27 5.36 14.62
CA PRO A 77 -12.08 4.55 14.48
C PRO A 77 -12.38 3.05 14.64
N LEU A 78 -11.85 2.26 13.71
CA LEU A 78 -12.00 0.80 13.73
C LEU A 78 -10.83 0.18 14.49
N SER A 79 -11.01 -0.01 15.80
CA SER A 79 -10.03 -0.69 16.66
C SER A 79 -9.98 -2.20 16.40
N LYS A 80 -8.84 -2.83 16.69
CA LYS A 80 -8.63 -4.30 16.59
C LYS A 80 -8.75 -4.88 15.17
N ALA A 81 -8.89 -4.05 14.14
CA ALA A 81 -8.64 -4.46 12.77
C ALA A 81 -7.14 -4.69 12.55
N LEU A 82 -6.79 -5.66 11.71
CA LEU A 82 -5.42 -5.95 11.35
C LEU A 82 -5.09 -5.26 10.02
N VAL A 83 -4.09 -4.39 10.04
CA VAL A 83 -3.54 -3.77 8.84
C VAL A 83 -2.34 -4.59 8.39
N ASP A 84 -2.37 -5.11 7.17
CA ASP A 84 -1.24 -5.79 6.53
C ASP A 84 -0.62 -4.83 5.52
N LEU A 85 0.69 -4.63 5.60
CA LEU A 85 1.45 -3.70 4.75
C LEU A 85 2.60 -4.46 4.09
N TRP A 86 2.72 -4.31 2.77
CA TRP A 86 3.88 -4.81 2.04
C TRP A 86 4.32 -3.87 0.92
N HIS A 87 5.62 -3.82 0.65
CA HIS A 87 6.17 -3.07 -0.48
C HIS A 87 7.52 -3.62 -0.92
N CYS A 88 8.00 -3.16 -2.07
CA CYS A 88 9.34 -3.45 -2.56
C CYS A 88 10.41 -2.70 -1.76
N ASP A 89 11.64 -3.19 -1.78
CA ASP A 89 12.78 -2.45 -1.27
C ASP A 89 13.14 -1.23 -2.15
N ALA A 90 14.21 -0.53 -1.76
CA ALA A 90 14.70 0.64 -2.48
C ALA A 90 15.24 0.36 -3.89
N GLU A 91 15.32 -0.91 -4.31
CA GLU A 91 15.74 -1.34 -5.66
C GLU A 91 14.58 -1.96 -6.46
N GLY A 92 13.36 -1.99 -5.89
CA GLY A 92 12.17 -2.49 -6.56
C GLY A 92 11.93 -3.99 -6.36
N MET A 93 12.61 -4.61 -5.40
CA MET A 93 12.53 -6.04 -5.14
C MET A 93 11.54 -6.37 -4.03
N TYR A 94 10.63 -7.31 -4.29
CA TYR A 94 9.73 -7.84 -3.25
C TYR A 94 10.37 -9.03 -2.55
N SER A 95 10.43 -9.00 -1.22
CA SER A 95 10.81 -10.17 -0.43
C SER A 95 9.89 -11.35 -0.72
N HIS A 96 10.38 -12.57 -0.60
CA HIS A 96 9.73 -13.82 -1.02
C HIS A 96 9.59 -13.98 -2.55
N PHE A 97 9.76 -12.92 -3.35
CA PHE A 97 9.54 -12.89 -4.80
C PHE A 97 10.70 -12.19 -5.54
N ILE A 98 11.94 -12.39 -5.09
CA ILE A 98 13.13 -11.78 -5.70
C ILE A 98 13.25 -12.13 -7.19
N ALA A 99 13.16 -13.42 -7.57
CA ALA A 99 13.30 -13.81 -8.98
C ALA A 99 12.17 -13.25 -9.86
N ALA A 100 10.95 -13.16 -9.31
CA ALA A 100 9.81 -12.56 -10.00
C ALA A 100 9.95 -11.06 -10.19
N SER A 101 10.56 -10.37 -9.24
CA SER A 101 10.86 -8.93 -9.34
C SER A 101 11.87 -8.63 -10.46
N LEU A 102 12.75 -9.60 -10.78
CA LEU A 102 13.68 -9.55 -11.92
C LEU A 102 13.07 -10.04 -13.25
N GLY A 103 11.81 -10.49 -13.25
CA GLY A 103 11.17 -11.10 -14.42
C GLY A 103 11.80 -12.45 -14.82
N GLN A 104 12.45 -13.15 -13.88
CA GLN A 104 13.12 -14.43 -14.13
C GLN A 104 12.22 -15.63 -13.88
N PHE A 105 11.25 -15.52 -12.95
CA PHE A 105 10.38 -16.61 -12.55
C PHE A 105 9.06 -16.08 -11.99
N ASP A 106 7.92 -16.68 -12.36
CA ASP A 106 6.63 -16.31 -11.80
C ASP A 106 6.39 -17.03 -10.46
N GLY A 107 6.30 -16.27 -9.37
CA GLY A 107 5.92 -16.77 -8.04
C GLY A 107 7.01 -16.64 -6.99
N ALA A 108 6.78 -17.28 -5.84
CA ALA A 108 7.69 -17.23 -4.71
C ALA A 108 9.03 -17.91 -5.05
N SER A 109 10.14 -17.25 -4.70
CA SER A 109 11.50 -17.65 -5.12
C SER A 109 12.49 -17.80 -3.97
N ASP A 110 12.15 -17.34 -2.77
CA ASP A 110 13.05 -17.28 -1.62
C ASP A 110 12.25 -17.14 -0.31
N ASN A 111 12.92 -17.15 0.85
CA ASN A 111 12.28 -17.07 2.17
C ASN A 111 12.47 -15.71 2.85
N SER A 112 12.91 -14.67 2.13
CA SER A 112 13.05 -13.34 2.72
C SER A 112 11.68 -12.75 3.07
N THR A 113 11.62 -11.89 4.09
CA THR A 113 10.36 -11.33 4.58
C THR A 113 10.39 -9.80 4.76
N PHE A 114 11.51 -9.14 4.46
CA PHE A 114 11.66 -7.69 4.58
C PHE A 114 10.50 -6.92 3.92
N PHE A 115 10.18 -5.76 4.47
CA PHE A 115 9.11 -4.85 4.06
C PHE A 115 7.73 -5.51 3.96
N ARG A 116 7.48 -6.49 4.83
CA ARG A 116 6.17 -7.09 5.06
C ARG A 116 5.87 -7.17 6.54
N GLY A 117 4.68 -6.77 6.95
CA GLY A 117 4.26 -6.89 8.35
C GLY A 117 2.81 -6.51 8.58
N GLN A 118 2.30 -7.02 9.69
CA GLN A 118 0.95 -6.75 10.15
C GLN A 118 0.96 -5.96 11.45
N GLN A 119 -0.04 -5.11 11.66
CA GLN A 119 -0.26 -4.38 12.90
C GLN A 119 -1.75 -4.36 13.26
N VAL A 120 -2.05 -4.58 14.53
CA VAL A 120 -3.40 -4.43 15.06
C VAL A 120 -3.63 -2.97 15.38
N THR A 121 -4.72 -2.41 14.85
CA THR A 121 -5.15 -1.04 15.13
C THR A 121 -5.47 -0.86 16.61
N ASP A 122 -4.99 0.26 17.17
CA ASP A 122 -5.27 0.64 18.56
C ASP A 122 -6.71 1.15 18.76
N ASN A 123 -7.02 1.66 19.96
CA ASN A 123 -8.35 2.21 20.28
C ASN A 123 -8.70 3.48 19.48
N GLN A 124 -7.73 4.12 18.85
CA GLN A 124 -7.91 5.25 17.92
C GLN A 124 -7.90 4.79 16.46
N GLY A 125 -7.96 3.47 16.21
CA GLY A 125 -7.96 2.89 14.87
C GLY A 125 -6.61 2.98 14.17
N VAL A 126 -5.51 3.23 14.88
CA VAL A 126 -4.20 3.48 14.26
C VAL A 126 -3.30 2.25 14.29
N ALA A 127 -2.74 1.92 13.14
CA ALA A 127 -1.64 0.96 12.97
C ALA A 127 -0.35 1.71 12.62
N TYR A 128 0.74 1.39 13.32
CA TYR A 128 2.03 2.07 13.16
C TYR A 128 3.09 1.13 12.59
N PHE A 129 3.79 1.56 11.54
CA PHE A 129 4.87 0.82 10.89
C PHE A 129 6.15 1.65 10.88
N ASP A 130 7.27 0.99 11.17
CA ASP A 130 8.61 1.49 10.92
C ASP A 130 9.16 0.77 9.69
N THR A 131 9.43 1.53 8.63
CA THR A 131 9.88 1.01 7.33
C THR A 131 10.84 1.98 6.64
N ILE A 132 11.01 1.87 5.32
CA ILE A 132 11.67 2.84 4.46
C ILE A 132 10.70 3.43 3.44
N TYR A 133 11.08 4.55 2.83
CA TYR A 133 10.43 5.02 1.59
C TYR A 133 10.60 3.93 0.51
N PRO A 134 9.53 3.49 -0.18
CA PRO A 134 9.63 2.35 -1.08
C PRO A 134 10.35 2.73 -2.38
N GLY A 135 10.98 1.75 -3.03
CA GLY A 135 11.52 1.91 -4.38
C GLY A 135 10.42 1.87 -5.44
N TRP A 136 10.81 1.55 -6.68
CA TRP A 136 9.87 1.38 -7.80
C TRP A 136 10.30 0.24 -8.71
N TYR A 137 9.35 -0.28 -9.48
CA TYR A 137 9.62 -1.35 -10.45
C TYR A 137 8.85 -1.08 -11.74
N ARG A 138 9.21 -1.82 -12.80
CA ARG A 138 8.79 -1.51 -14.17
C ARG A 138 7.27 -1.33 -14.28
N GLY A 139 6.87 -0.18 -14.81
CA GLY A 139 5.48 0.11 -15.19
C GLY A 139 4.57 0.49 -14.02
N ARG A 140 5.12 0.69 -12.81
CA ARG A 140 4.36 1.01 -11.61
C ARG A 140 4.88 2.28 -10.95
N ALA A 141 3.97 3.13 -10.52
CA ALA A 141 4.29 4.26 -9.66
C ALA A 141 4.80 3.77 -8.30
N THR A 142 5.52 4.61 -7.56
CA THR A 142 5.99 4.27 -6.21
C THR A 142 4.79 4.09 -5.28
N HIS A 143 4.67 2.91 -4.65
CA HIS A 143 3.52 2.57 -3.81
C HIS A 143 3.86 1.60 -2.67
N MET A 144 2.97 1.56 -1.68
CA MET A 144 2.87 0.47 -0.70
C MET A 144 1.51 -0.19 -0.84
N HIS A 145 1.46 -1.50 -0.72
CA HIS A 145 0.20 -2.22 -0.66
C HIS A 145 -0.32 -2.32 0.76
N VAL A 146 -1.63 -2.29 0.90
CA VAL A 146 -2.30 -2.38 2.20
C VAL A 146 -3.54 -3.28 2.13
N LYS A 147 -3.76 -4.06 3.18
CA LYS A 147 -5.04 -4.73 3.45
C LYS A 147 -5.52 -4.42 4.85
N VAL A 148 -6.84 -4.42 5.02
CA VAL A 148 -7.49 -4.37 6.33
C VAL A 148 -8.31 -5.63 6.54
N HIS A 149 -7.91 -6.45 7.52
CA HIS A 149 -8.64 -7.64 7.94
C HIS A 149 -9.48 -7.34 9.18
N VAL A 150 -10.68 -7.92 9.23
CA VAL A 150 -11.63 -7.81 10.34
C VAL A 150 -11.90 -9.20 10.91
N GLY A 151 -11.92 -9.30 12.24
CA GLY A 151 -12.25 -10.56 12.93
C GLY A 151 -11.12 -11.59 12.98
N SER A 152 -9.87 -11.21 12.69
CA SER A 152 -8.72 -12.10 12.81
C SER A 152 -8.36 -12.41 14.27
N ALA A 153 -8.03 -13.67 14.55
CA ALA A 153 -7.46 -14.10 15.82
C ALA A 153 -5.92 -14.12 15.74
N LEU A 154 -5.25 -13.84 16.85
CA LEU A 154 -3.78 -13.91 16.93
C LEU A 154 -3.34 -15.30 17.35
N THR A 155 -2.32 -15.83 16.67
CA THR A 155 -1.68 -17.10 16.99
C THR A 155 -0.17 -16.95 17.01
N THR A 156 0.52 -17.72 17.84
CA THR A 156 1.99 -17.71 17.90
C THR A 156 2.53 -19.02 17.35
N VAL A 157 3.45 -18.96 16.39
CA VAL A 157 4.13 -20.12 15.79
C VAL A 157 5.61 -19.82 15.74
N GLY A 158 6.43 -20.69 16.35
CA GLY A 158 7.89 -20.53 16.34
C GLY A 158 8.39 -19.20 16.93
N GLY A 159 7.68 -18.64 17.91
CA GLY A 159 8.00 -17.35 18.54
C GLY A 159 7.55 -16.11 17.77
N ALA A 160 7.01 -16.27 16.56
CA ALA A 160 6.43 -15.19 15.78
C ALA A 160 4.90 -15.17 15.91
N VAL A 161 4.31 -13.97 15.96
CA VAL A 161 2.86 -13.78 16.03
C VAL A 161 2.31 -13.61 14.61
N TYR A 162 1.22 -14.32 14.32
CA TYR A 162 0.49 -14.27 13.05
C TYR A 162 -0.99 -14.01 13.31
N ALA A 163 -1.67 -13.45 12.31
CA ALA A 163 -3.12 -13.44 12.27
C ALA A 163 -3.69 -14.68 11.57
N LYS A 164 -4.81 -15.20 12.05
CA LYS A 164 -5.56 -16.32 11.46
C LYS A 164 -7.06 -16.04 11.48
N GLY A 165 -7.75 -16.42 10.41
CA GLY A 165 -9.19 -16.22 10.27
C GLY A 165 -9.57 -14.75 10.03
N GLY A 166 -10.86 -14.45 10.19
CA GLY A 166 -11.44 -13.19 9.75
C GLY A 166 -11.60 -13.13 8.22
N HIS A 167 -11.87 -11.93 7.70
CA HIS A 167 -11.97 -11.66 6.27
C HIS A 167 -11.24 -10.35 5.91
N VAL A 168 -10.87 -10.23 4.63
CA VAL A 168 -10.28 -8.98 4.09
C VAL A 168 -11.41 -8.03 3.75
N SER A 169 -11.52 -6.93 4.50
CA SER A 169 -12.52 -5.88 4.28
C SER A 169 -12.13 -4.87 3.20
N PHE A 170 -10.83 -4.71 2.97
CA PHE A 170 -10.28 -3.74 2.05
C PHE A 170 -8.91 -4.20 1.54
N THR A 171 -8.68 -4.03 0.24
CA THR A 171 -7.35 -4.14 -0.38
C THR A 171 -7.09 -2.90 -1.21
N GLY A 172 -5.93 -2.28 -1.05
CA GLY A 172 -5.58 -1.06 -1.76
C GLY A 172 -4.09 -0.78 -1.82
N GLN A 173 -3.77 0.40 -2.35
CA GLN A 173 -2.41 0.89 -2.47
C GLN A 173 -2.32 2.35 -2.01
N ILE A 174 -1.24 2.65 -1.31
CA ILE A 174 -0.85 3.98 -0.83
C ILE A 174 0.24 4.50 -1.77
N TYR A 175 0.05 5.69 -2.31
CA TYR A 175 0.95 6.31 -3.27
C TYR A 175 1.70 7.50 -2.66
N PHE A 176 2.68 8.01 -3.39
CA PHE A 176 3.52 9.11 -2.94
C PHE A 176 3.55 10.23 -3.96
N ASP A 177 3.80 11.45 -3.50
CA ASP A 177 3.98 12.59 -4.38
C ASP A 177 5.19 12.38 -5.31
N ASP A 178 5.01 12.66 -6.60
CA ASP A 178 6.06 12.45 -7.58
C ASP A 178 7.26 13.38 -7.36
N THR A 179 7.04 14.62 -6.90
CA THR A 179 8.11 15.59 -6.65
C THR A 179 8.97 15.15 -5.48
N LEU A 180 8.34 14.62 -4.42
CA LEU A 180 9.06 14.02 -3.31
C LEU A 180 9.87 12.80 -3.77
N THR A 181 9.26 11.94 -4.60
CA THR A 181 9.93 10.76 -5.14
C THR A 181 11.13 11.14 -6.04
N ASP A 182 11.03 12.24 -6.80
CA ASP A 182 12.15 12.78 -7.59
C ASP A 182 13.33 13.26 -6.72
N GLN A 183 13.08 13.65 -5.47
CA GLN A 183 14.15 13.95 -4.51
C GLN A 183 14.75 12.68 -3.91
N VAL A 184 13.90 11.70 -3.54
CA VAL A 184 14.34 10.40 -3.01
C VAL A 184 15.25 9.67 -4.01
N ALA A 185 14.91 9.71 -5.31
CA ALA A 185 15.68 9.06 -6.36
C ALA A 185 17.14 9.57 -6.50
N LYS A 186 17.48 10.72 -5.90
CA LYS A 186 18.83 11.30 -5.90
C LYS A 186 19.67 10.87 -4.69
N LEU A 187 19.13 10.04 -3.82
CA LEU A 187 19.77 9.62 -2.58
C LEU A 187 20.10 8.12 -2.61
N SER A 188 21.19 7.74 -1.94
CA SER A 188 21.50 6.32 -1.72
C SER A 188 20.46 5.70 -0.75
N PRO A 189 20.05 4.43 -0.95
CA PRO A 189 20.47 3.53 -2.02
C PRO A 189 19.70 3.71 -3.34
N TYR A 190 18.63 4.52 -3.39
CA TYR A 190 17.76 4.68 -4.57
C TYR A 190 18.49 5.10 -5.86
N THR A 191 19.65 5.75 -5.75
CA THR A 191 20.52 6.05 -6.90
C THR A 191 21.04 4.82 -7.64
N SER A 192 20.98 3.61 -7.05
CA SER A 192 21.35 2.35 -7.71
C SER A 192 20.28 1.85 -8.69
N HIS A 193 19.08 2.44 -8.69
CA HIS A 193 18.01 2.02 -9.58
C HIS A 193 18.37 2.19 -11.06
N THR A 194 18.18 1.12 -11.83
CA THR A 194 18.35 1.11 -13.29
C THR A 194 17.02 1.22 -14.05
N ILE A 195 15.89 1.10 -13.34
CA ILE A 195 14.55 1.14 -13.92
C ILE A 195 14.09 2.61 -14.03
N ARG A 196 13.64 3.01 -15.22
CA ARG A 196 12.94 4.29 -15.40
C ARG A 196 11.68 4.30 -14.54
N ARG A 197 11.61 5.28 -13.64
CA ARG A 197 10.46 5.51 -12.77
C ARG A 197 9.22 5.86 -13.60
N THR A 198 8.10 5.19 -13.31
CA THR A 198 6.77 5.53 -13.81
C THR A 198 6.15 6.55 -12.86
N ARG A 199 5.61 7.65 -13.39
CA ARG A 199 4.91 8.67 -12.60
C ARG A 199 3.50 8.20 -12.24
N ASN A 200 2.88 8.85 -11.24
CA ASN A 200 1.52 8.49 -10.81
C ASN A 200 0.51 8.55 -11.97
N ASP A 201 0.55 9.62 -12.77
CA ASP A 201 -0.34 9.82 -13.92
C ASP A 201 -0.02 8.90 -15.11
N GLU A 202 1.13 8.20 -15.11
CA GLU A 202 1.51 7.18 -16.09
C GLU A 202 1.06 5.77 -15.66
N ASP A 203 0.88 5.50 -14.36
CA ASP A 203 0.44 4.20 -13.83
C ASP A 203 -1.08 3.96 -14.03
N GLY A 204 -1.42 2.91 -14.78
CA GLY A 204 -2.81 2.54 -15.06
C GLY A 204 -3.62 2.12 -13.81
N ILE A 205 -2.97 1.51 -12.82
CA ILE A 205 -3.61 1.13 -11.54
C ILE A 205 -3.87 2.38 -10.70
N PHE A 206 -2.91 3.33 -10.64
CA PHE A 206 -3.12 4.61 -9.97
C PHE A 206 -4.33 5.34 -10.57
N ARG A 207 -4.39 5.48 -11.89
CA ARG A 207 -5.52 6.15 -12.56
C ARG A 207 -6.84 5.40 -12.35
N GLY A 208 -6.83 4.08 -12.61
CA GLY A 208 -8.04 3.25 -12.55
C GLY A 208 -8.64 3.13 -11.15
N ALA A 209 -7.80 3.04 -10.12
CA ALA A 209 -8.22 2.90 -8.73
C ALA A 209 -8.35 4.24 -8.00
N LYS A 210 -8.34 5.39 -8.69
CA LYS A 210 -8.42 6.72 -8.05
C LYS A 210 -7.32 6.94 -6.98
N GLY A 211 -6.10 6.48 -7.27
CA GLY A 211 -4.95 6.53 -6.37
C GLY A 211 -4.55 7.94 -5.92
N SER A 212 -5.02 9.00 -6.60
CA SER A 212 -4.87 10.39 -6.15
C SER A 212 -5.50 10.65 -4.78
N THR A 213 -6.47 9.82 -4.37
CA THR A 213 -7.11 9.90 -3.04
C THR A 213 -6.34 9.13 -1.95
N THR A 214 -5.31 8.36 -2.31
CA THR A 214 -4.48 7.58 -1.39
C THR A 214 -3.00 7.97 -1.45
N ILE A 215 -2.70 9.20 -1.88
CA ILE A 215 -1.35 9.78 -1.74
C ILE A 215 -1.12 10.13 -0.26
N VAL A 216 -0.12 9.52 0.36
CA VAL A 216 0.24 9.84 1.76
C VAL A 216 0.99 11.17 1.84
N PRO A 217 0.53 12.13 2.65
CA PRO A 217 1.33 13.30 2.98
C PRO A 217 2.56 12.91 3.79
N VAL A 218 3.74 13.34 3.35
CA VAL A 218 5.01 13.02 3.99
C VAL A 218 5.67 14.28 4.54
N GLN A 219 6.24 14.17 5.74
CA GLN A 219 6.95 15.23 6.43
C GLN A 219 8.32 14.73 6.88
N PHE A 220 9.32 15.60 6.88
CA PHE A 220 10.64 15.28 7.45
C PHE A 220 10.54 15.11 8.98
N LEU A 221 11.29 14.15 9.52
CA LEU A 221 11.39 13.97 10.97
C LEU A 221 12.27 15.05 11.61
N THR A 222 13.31 15.50 10.90
CA THR A 222 14.25 16.51 11.39
C THR A 222 14.71 17.44 10.27
N SER A 223 14.98 18.70 10.60
CA SER A 223 15.80 19.64 9.82
C SER A 223 15.46 19.72 8.32
N ASN A 224 14.19 19.54 7.96
CA ASN A 224 13.67 19.58 6.59
C ASN A 224 14.52 18.80 5.57
N ASN A 225 15.08 17.65 5.97
CA ASN A 225 15.87 16.79 5.10
C ASN A 225 15.67 15.30 5.41
N PHE A 226 16.15 14.44 4.52
CA PHE A 226 15.97 12.98 4.60
C PHE A 226 16.89 12.28 5.61
N GLY A 227 17.90 12.95 6.16
CA GLY A 227 18.91 12.33 7.03
C GLY A 227 18.33 11.77 8.33
N GLY A 228 17.32 12.44 8.91
CA GLY A 228 16.58 11.92 10.07
C GLY A 228 15.42 10.99 9.71
N GLY A 229 15.17 10.77 8.41
CA GLY A 229 13.99 10.07 7.90
C GLY A 229 12.76 10.96 7.79
N VAL A 230 11.65 10.33 7.42
CA VAL A 230 10.36 10.96 7.17
C VAL A 230 9.25 10.26 7.96
N LYS A 231 8.12 10.93 8.12
CA LYS A 231 6.88 10.39 8.67
C LYS A 231 5.70 10.67 7.74
N GLY A 232 4.70 9.80 7.78
CA GLY A 232 3.49 9.94 6.99
C GLY A 232 2.29 9.43 7.76
N ALA A 233 1.15 10.06 7.54
CA ALA A 233 -0.11 9.67 8.15
C ALA A 233 -1.21 9.66 7.09
N ILE A 234 -1.95 8.57 7.00
CA ILE A 234 -3.07 8.43 6.08
C ILE A 234 -4.28 7.83 6.81
N THR A 235 -5.48 8.24 6.39
CA THR A 235 -6.73 7.66 6.88
C THR A 235 -7.40 6.86 5.77
N LEU A 236 -7.77 5.61 6.07
CA LEU A 236 -8.50 4.73 5.19
C LEU A 236 -9.90 4.48 5.77
N GLY A 237 -10.94 4.96 5.09
CA GLY A 237 -12.30 4.56 5.40
C GLY A 237 -12.58 3.18 4.80
N VAL A 238 -13.01 2.23 5.62
CA VAL A 238 -13.36 0.87 5.20
C VAL A 238 -14.77 0.53 5.66
N ASN A 239 -15.47 -0.33 4.92
CA ASN A 239 -16.69 -0.97 5.41
C ASN A 239 -16.28 -2.29 6.10
N PRO A 240 -16.38 -2.43 7.43
CA PRO A 240 -15.87 -3.60 8.14
C PRO A 240 -16.55 -4.91 7.74
N SER A 241 -17.78 -4.86 7.25
CA SER A 241 -18.57 -6.02 6.83
C SER A 241 -18.39 -6.37 5.35
N ALA A 242 -17.72 -5.52 4.56
CA ALA A 242 -17.45 -5.82 3.16
C ALA A 242 -16.41 -6.95 3.04
N VAL A 243 -16.42 -7.62 1.89
CA VAL A 243 -15.35 -8.54 1.48
C VAL A 243 -14.71 -7.95 0.23
N SER A 244 -13.39 -7.72 0.31
CA SER A 244 -12.62 -7.12 -0.78
C SER A 244 -12.67 -7.97 -2.04
N THR A 245 -13.04 -7.36 -3.17
CA THR A 245 -13.09 -8.05 -4.47
C THR A 245 -11.72 -8.24 -5.11
N GLU A 246 -10.70 -7.61 -4.54
CA GLU A 246 -9.31 -7.67 -4.98
C GLU A 246 -8.48 -8.67 -4.17
N SER A 247 -9.04 -9.20 -3.08
CA SER A 247 -8.35 -10.16 -2.21
C SER A 247 -8.33 -11.59 -2.79
N GLY A 248 -7.21 -12.29 -2.62
CA GLY A 248 -7.10 -13.72 -2.94
C GLY A 248 -7.15 -14.04 -4.43
N ARG A 249 -6.97 -13.05 -5.31
CA ARG A 249 -6.72 -13.32 -6.72
C ARG A 249 -5.36 -13.99 -6.83
N PRO A 250 -5.25 -15.22 -7.39
CA PRO A 250 -3.96 -15.78 -7.72
C PRO A 250 -3.22 -14.74 -8.56
N GLY A 251 -1.96 -14.46 -8.22
CA GLY A 251 -1.10 -13.68 -9.10
C GLY A 251 -1.15 -14.34 -10.48
N GLY A 252 -1.91 -13.76 -11.40
CA GLY A 252 -1.77 -14.10 -12.80
C GLY A 252 -0.32 -13.83 -13.20
N PRO A 253 0.22 -14.53 -14.21
CA PRO A 253 1.55 -14.23 -14.70
C PRO A 253 1.61 -12.72 -14.89
N GLY A 254 2.47 -12.07 -14.10
CA GLY A 254 2.73 -10.66 -14.24
C GLY A 254 3.30 -10.54 -15.63
N GLY A 255 2.46 -10.21 -16.60
CA GLY A 255 2.88 -10.13 -17.99
C GLY A 255 4.13 -9.27 -18.01
N PRO A 256 5.21 -9.69 -18.69
CA PRO A 256 6.39 -8.86 -18.81
C PRO A 256 5.88 -7.52 -19.33
N GLY A 257 5.98 -6.46 -18.53
CA GLY A 257 5.39 -5.17 -18.86
C GLY A 257 5.89 -4.76 -20.22
N GLY A 258 5.11 -5.02 -21.26
CA GLY A 258 5.48 -4.79 -22.64
C GLY A 258 5.42 -3.29 -22.93
N PRO A 259 6.23 -2.78 -23.87
CA PRO A 259 6.20 -1.36 -24.21
C PRO A 259 4.79 -0.99 -24.65
N GLY A 260 4.28 0.13 -24.11
CA GLY A 260 2.99 0.68 -24.49
C GLY A 260 2.83 0.75 -26.01
N GLY A 261 1.86 0.00 -26.52
CA GLY A 261 1.35 0.15 -27.87
C GLY A 261 0.19 1.15 -27.85
N ALA A 262 0.24 2.11 -28.76
CA ALA A 262 -0.73 3.19 -28.93
C ALA A 262 -2.19 2.69 -29.05
N GLY A 263 -3.12 3.56 -28.66
CA GLY A 263 -4.56 3.28 -28.61
C GLY A 263 -5.15 2.79 -29.93
N GLY A 264 -6.13 1.89 -29.80
CA GLY A 264 -7.04 1.49 -30.85
C GLY A 264 -8.48 1.64 -30.35
N ALA A 265 -9.29 2.36 -31.12
CA ALA A 265 -10.67 2.72 -30.82
C ALA A 265 -11.57 1.52 -30.53
N GLY A 266 -12.56 1.73 -29.66
CA GLY A 266 -13.58 0.75 -29.32
C GLY A 266 -14.42 0.31 -30.52
N GLY A 267 -14.69 -0.99 -30.57
CA GLY A 267 -15.73 -1.60 -31.40
C GLY A 267 -16.71 -2.39 -30.51
N PRO A 268 -18.01 -2.46 -30.85
CA PRO A 268 -19.05 -2.92 -29.95
C PRO A 268 -19.01 -4.43 -29.72
N GLY A 269 -19.43 -4.83 -28.51
CA GLY A 269 -19.40 -6.21 -28.03
C GLY A 269 -20.32 -7.16 -28.80
N GLY A 270 -19.81 -8.38 -29.03
CA GLY A 270 -20.59 -9.54 -29.46
C GLY A 270 -20.88 -10.48 -28.26
N PRO A 271 -22.01 -11.18 -28.25
CA PRO A 271 -22.43 -12.01 -27.12
C PRO A 271 -21.60 -13.30 -27.00
N GLY A 272 -21.38 -13.73 -25.76
CA GLY A 272 -20.53 -14.85 -25.37
C GLY A 272 -21.02 -16.22 -25.85
N GLY A 273 -20.07 -17.05 -26.28
CA GLY A 273 -20.27 -18.48 -26.54
C GLY A 273 -19.96 -19.35 -25.31
N PRO A 274 -20.57 -20.54 -25.17
CA PRO A 274 -20.41 -21.38 -24.00
C PRO A 274 -19.06 -22.12 -23.98
N GLY A 275 -18.55 -22.33 -22.76
CA GLY A 275 -17.22 -22.89 -22.49
C GLY A 275 -17.01 -24.31 -22.99
N GLY A 276 -15.85 -24.54 -23.60
CA GLY A 276 -15.37 -25.87 -23.99
C GLY A 276 -14.81 -26.67 -22.81
N PRO A 277 -14.72 -28.01 -22.92
CA PRO A 277 -14.32 -28.88 -21.82
C PRO A 277 -12.81 -28.77 -21.49
N ARG A 278 -12.51 -28.87 -20.20
CA ARG A 278 -11.16 -28.88 -19.61
C ARG A 278 -10.37 -30.14 -20.05
N PRO A 279 -9.08 -30.03 -20.43
CA PRO A 279 -8.26 -31.18 -20.76
C PRO A 279 -7.90 -32.02 -19.52
N PRO A 280 -7.73 -33.35 -19.65
CA PRO A 280 -7.42 -34.24 -18.53
C PRO A 280 -5.98 -34.07 -18.02
N ARG A 281 -5.83 -34.30 -16.70
CA ARG A 281 -4.58 -34.19 -15.94
C ARG A 281 -3.62 -35.35 -16.29
N PRO A 282 -2.31 -35.11 -16.47
CA PRO A 282 -1.35 -36.19 -16.65
C PRO A 282 -1.14 -36.98 -15.34
N THR A 283 -1.24 -38.30 -15.42
CA THR A 283 -0.84 -39.24 -14.37
C THR A 283 0.63 -39.64 -14.57
N THR A 284 1.48 -39.37 -13.58
CA THR A 284 2.84 -39.91 -13.48
C THR A 284 2.81 -41.41 -13.11
N PRO A 285 3.61 -42.30 -13.73
CA PRO A 285 3.72 -43.69 -13.32
C PRO A 285 4.58 -43.85 -12.06
N ALA A 286 4.23 -44.83 -11.22
CA ALA A 286 5.00 -45.23 -10.03
C ALA A 286 6.28 -46.00 -10.40
N PRO A 287 7.33 -46.01 -9.55
CA PRO A 287 8.57 -46.73 -9.83
C PRO A 287 8.39 -48.24 -9.68
N GLY A 288 8.96 -48.98 -10.64
CA GLY A 288 9.06 -50.44 -10.61
C GLY A 288 10.00 -50.97 -9.53
N ARG A 289 9.81 -52.26 -9.24
CA ARG A 289 10.42 -53.08 -8.19
C ARG A 289 11.93 -53.05 -8.11
#